data_AF-A0AAU4XDU3-F1
#
_entry.id   AF-A0AAU4XDU3-F1
#
_cell.length_a   1.000
_cell.length_b   1.000
_cell.length_c   1.000
_cell.angle_alpha   90.00
_cell.angle_beta   90.00
_cell.angle_gamma   90.00
#
_symmetry.space_group_name_H-M   'P 1'
#
loop_
_entity.id
_entity.type
_entity.pdbx_description
1 polymer ?
#
loop_
_entity_poly.entity_id
_entity_poly.type
_entity_poly.pdbx_seq_one_letter_code
_entity_poly.pdbx_strand_id
1 'polypeptide(L)'
;MTEVREPRPDPTRRPHLGMRPGELAGKWYAKYWNPVMAPMPEHIKEAIGLGPQPPPLCLSPDDAATLSDTGYGEFENGYSLFGDGSMHIATLTRMPRVSPAMVDWWFWWHATETQRYKLWYPRAHLYTEWSRGTVDQSAPYRDRYIGGTSFVDEYVGSSLGELAIRFVPPDTLGFSDDSVDPDEATAICARIGLSRVPLDWGHLVHYVRRVKGGAEMRSRFWMGGKYVAPRAGASLTDELETVAEGLRRLGDGHARAMVVHCSQEMNHLAAFLPDIFDEFQRSE
;
A
#
# COMPACT_ATOMS: atom_id res chain seq x y z
N MET A 1 -30.76 18.45 1.40
CA MET A 1 -29.49 17.83 1.83
C MET A 1 -28.80 17.39 0.56
N THR A 2 -27.73 18.06 0.15
CA THR A 2 -26.91 17.60 -0.98
C THR A 2 -26.24 16.30 -0.54
N GLU A 3 -26.62 15.18 -1.13
CA GLU A 3 -25.87 13.93 -0.98
C GLU A 3 -24.43 14.23 -1.38
N VAL A 4 -23.51 14.20 -0.42
CA VAL A 4 -22.07 14.30 -0.71
C VAL A 4 -21.72 13.02 -1.45
N ARG A 5 -21.66 13.12 -2.78
CA ARG A 5 -21.30 12.01 -3.65
C ARG A 5 -19.85 11.64 -3.35
N GLU A 6 -19.63 10.38 -3.03
CA GLU A 6 -18.30 9.86 -2.78
C GLU A 6 -17.36 10.16 -3.97
N PRO A 7 -16.12 10.62 -3.73
CA PRO A 7 -15.14 10.86 -4.80
C PRO A 7 -14.91 9.58 -5.62
N ARG A 8 -14.69 9.74 -6.93
CA ARG A 8 -14.40 8.64 -7.85
C ARG A 8 -13.30 9.07 -8.82
N PRO A 9 -12.46 8.14 -9.29
CA PRO A 9 -11.47 8.46 -10.31
C PRO A 9 -12.14 8.81 -11.63
N ASP A 10 -11.39 9.42 -12.56
CA ASP A 10 -11.84 9.64 -13.93
C ASP A 10 -12.41 8.33 -14.53
N PRO A 11 -13.71 8.28 -14.89
CA PRO A 11 -14.33 7.10 -15.48
C PRO A 11 -13.85 6.84 -16.91
N THR A 12 -13.18 7.82 -17.54
CA THR A 12 -12.67 7.75 -18.91
C THR A 12 -11.18 7.41 -18.98
N ARG A 13 -10.53 7.14 -17.83
CA ARG A 13 -9.13 6.72 -17.79
C ARG A 13 -8.86 5.49 -18.66
N ARG A 14 -7.63 5.42 -19.19
CA ARG A 14 -7.15 4.34 -20.07
C ARG A 14 -5.83 3.79 -19.50
N PRO A 15 -5.90 3.00 -18.41
CA PRO A 15 -4.72 2.44 -17.77
C PRO A 15 -3.97 1.53 -18.74
N HIS A 16 -2.64 1.49 -18.63
CA HIS A 16 -1.81 0.63 -19.46
C HIS A 16 -0.53 0.24 -18.72
N LEU A 17 -0.06 -0.98 -18.97
CA LEU A 17 1.10 -1.54 -18.29
C LEU A 17 2.40 -0.98 -18.90
N GLY A 18 3.38 -0.73 -18.05
CA GLY A 18 4.68 -0.20 -18.46
C GLY A 18 4.61 1.29 -18.84
N MET A 19 5.61 1.72 -19.59
CA MET A 19 5.77 3.11 -20.03
C MET A 19 5.70 3.18 -21.56
N ARG A 20 4.82 4.00 -22.12
CA ARG A 20 4.73 4.25 -23.56
C ARG A 20 5.80 5.24 -24.02
N PRO A 21 6.19 5.21 -25.30
CA PRO A 21 7.09 6.22 -25.86
C PRO A 21 6.61 7.64 -25.57
N GLY A 22 7.51 8.49 -25.06
CA GLY A 22 7.23 9.90 -24.76
C GLY A 22 6.63 10.19 -23.38
N GLU A 23 6.10 9.20 -22.64
CA GLU A 23 5.48 9.46 -21.32
C GLU A 23 6.46 9.99 -20.25
N LEU A 24 7.75 9.76 -20.44
CA LEU A 24 8.83 10.26 -19.58
C LEU A 24 9.63 11.42 -20.21
N ALA A 25 9.26 11.89 -21.40
CA ALA A 25 10.00 12.96 -22.07
C ALA A 25 9.99 14.24 -21.22
N GLY A 26 11.17 14.79 -20.95
CA GLY A 26 11.34 16.01 -20.16
C GLY A 26 11.14 15.85 -18.65
N LYS A 27 10.86 14.64 -18.15
CA LYS A 27 10.68 14.38 -16.71
C LYS A 27 12.03 14.10 -16.06
N TRP A 28 12.43 14.90 -15.07
CA TRP A 28 13.74 14.76 -14.40
C TRP A 28 13.94 13.37 -13.78
N TYR A 29 12.86 12.78 -13.28
CA TYR A 29 12.86 11.46 -12.67
C TYR A 29 12.85 10.30 -13.67
N ALA A 30 12.85 10.57 -14.99
CA ALA A 30 12.76 9.53 -16.04
C ALA A 30 13.83 8.44 -15.91
N LYS A 31 15.03 8.81 -15.44
CA LYS A 31 16.15 7.89 -15.24
C LYS A 31 15.92 6.83 -14.15
N TYR A 32 14.94 7.03 -13.26
CA TYR A 32 14.58 6.05 -12.23
C TYR A 32 13.63 4.96 -12.76
N TRP A 33 13.14 5.07 -13.99
CA TRP A 33 12.36 4.00 -14.60
C TRP A 33 13.25 2.80 -14.92
N ASN A 34 13.02 1.68 -14.22
CA ASN A 34 13.72 0.43 -14.45
C ASN A 34 12.73 -0.76 -14.43
N PRO A 35 12.30 -1.30 -15.59
CA PRO A 35 11.38 -2.42 -15.62
C PRO A 35 12.00 -3.76 -15.20
N VAL A 36 13.33 -3.82 -15.04
CA VAL A 36 14.05 -5.01 -14.59
C VAL A 36 14.12 -4.99 -13.06
N MET A 37 13.15 -5.66 -12.44
CA MET A 37 13.08 -5.79 -10.98
C MET A 37 14.07 -6.84 -10.47
N ALA A 38 14.61 -6.60 -9.28
CA ALA A 38 15.49 -7.54 -8.60
C ALA A 38 14.76 -8.87 -8.30
N PRO A 39 15.50 -9.98 -8.13
CA PRO A 39 14.93 -11.23 -7.65
C PRO A 39 14.19 -11.05 -6.31
N MET A 40 13.16 -11.87 -6.09
CA MET A 40 12.47 -11.93 -4.80
C MET A 40 13.47 -12.19 -3.66
N PRO A 41 13.38 -11.50 -2.50
CA PRO A 41 14.18 -11.82 -1.33
C PRO A 41 13.95 -13.26 -0.85
N GLU A 42 15.00 -13.89 -0.32
CA GLU A 42 14.97 -15.32 0.01
C GLU A 42 13.97 -15.65 1.12
N HIS A 43 13.89 -14.81 2.16
CA HIS A 43 12.94 -14.99 3.26
C HIS A 43 11.47 -14.91 2.80
N ILE A 44 11.20 -14.20 1.71
CA ILE A 44 9.87 -14.14 1.10
C ILE A 44 9.61 -15.38 0.24
N LYS A 45 10.59 -15.88 -0.51
CA LYS A 45 10.45 -17.13 -1.25
C LYS A 45 10.17 -18.29 -0.31
N GLU A 46 10.89 -18.35 0.81
CA GLU A 46 10.66 -19.34 1.87
C GLU A 46 9.25 -19.23 2.42
N ALA A 47 8.82 -18.03 2.84
CA ALA A 47 7.46 -17.80 3.34
C ALA A 47 6.36 -18.21 2.34
N ILE A 48 6.56 -17.95 1.04
CA ILE A 48 5.65 -18.39 -0.02
C ILE A 48 5.67 -19.92 -0.17
N GLY A 49 6.85 -20.55 -0.06
CA GLY A 49 7.02 -22.00 -0.18
C GLY A 49 6.41 -22.77 0.99
N LEU A 50 6.34 -22.16 2.18
CA LEU A 50 5.66 -22.72 3.36
C LEU A 50 4.13 -22.72 3.21
N GLY A 51 3.56 -21.89 2.34
CA GLY A 51 2.12 -21.75 2.16
C GLY A 51 1.43 -21.06 3.34
N PRO A 52 0.09 -21.16 3.44
CA PRO A 52 -0.67 -20.45 4.47
C PRO A 52 -0.31 -20.96 5.87
N GLN A 53 -0.05 -20.02 6.78
CA GLN A 53 0.26 -20.31 8.18
C GLN A 53 -0.99 -20.31 9.07
N PRO A 54 -0.95 -20.93 10.26
CA PRO A 54 -2.08 -20.96 11.19
C PRO A 54 -2.52 -19.56 11.67
N PRO A 55 -3.84 -19.25 11.67
CA PRO A 55 -4.36 -17.95 12.13
C PRO A 55 -3.90 -17.47 13.51
N PRO A 56 -3.68 -18.32 14.53
CA PRO A 56 -3.19 -17.86 15.85
C PRO A 56 -1.80 -17.19 15.84
N LEU A 57 -1.00 -17.36 14.78
CA LEU A 57 0.29 -16.66 14.63
C LEU A 57 0.13 -15.22 14.11
N CYS A 58 -1.05 -14.87 13.59
CA CYS A 58 -1.28 -13.61 12.91
C CYS A 58 -1.53 -12.46 13.89
N LEU A 59 -1.01 -11.30 13.55
CA LEU A 59 -1.29 -10.07 14.29
C LEU A 59 -2.73 -9.61 14.01
N SER A 60 -3.49 -9.23 15.04
CA SER A 60 -4.80 -8.58 14.88
C SER A 60 -4.63 -7.10 14.47
N PRO A 61 -5.58 -6.48 13.74
CA PRO A 61 -5.57 -5.03 13.53
C PRO A 61 -5.54 -4.22 14.84
N ASP A 62 -6.19 -4.72 15.90
CA ASP A 62 -6.23 -4.05 17.21
C ASP A 62 -4.85 -4.05 17.90
N ASP A 63 -3.99 -5.00 17.53
CA ASP A 63 -2.63 -5.15 18.05
C ASP A 63 -1.59 -4.55 17.09
N ALA A 64 -2.01 -3.85 16.02
CA ALA A 64 -1.11 -3.34 14.98
C ALA A 64 0.00 -2.44 15.57
N ALA A 65 -0.30 -1.67 16.62
CA ALA A 65 0.66 -0.80 17.29
C ALA A 65 1.86 -1.53 17.91
N THR A 66 1.74 -2.83 18.22
CA THR A 66 2.86 -3.66 18.70
C THR A 66 3.95 -3.85 17.63
N LEU A 67 3.71 -3.46 16.37
CA LEU A 67 4.77 -3.30 15.37
C LEU A 67 5.83 -2.27 15.79
N SER A 68 5.52 -1.36 16.71
CA SER A 68 6.50 -0.43 17.28
C SER A 68 7.41 -1.04 18.35
N ASP A 69 7.05 -2.22 18.88
CA ASP A 69 7.83 -2.89 19.90
C ASP A 69 9.23 -3.31 19.39
N THR A 70 10.17 -3.40 20.32
CA THR A 70 11.54 -3.83 20.02
C THR A 70 11.54 -5.28 19.53
N GLY A 71 12.32 -5.56 18.49
CA GLY A 71 12.45 -6.91 17.93
C GLY A 71 11.38 -7.20 16.86
N TYR A 72 11.09 -8.48 16.68
CA TYR A 72 10.21 -8.99 15.62
C TYR A 72 9.11 -9.86 16.23
N GLY A 73 7.94 -9.88 15.61
CA GLY A 73 6.88 -10.80 15.97
C GLY A 73 7.11 -12.20 15.41
N GLU A 74 6.25 -13.15 15.78
CA GLU A 74 6.34 -14.54 15.31
C GLU A 74 6.06 -14.68 13.80
N PHE A 75 5.29 -13.73 13.24
CA PHE A 75 4.84 -13.78 11.85
C PHE A 75 5.17 -12.47 11.10
N GLU A 76 6.41 -12.38 10.61
CA GLU A 76 6.88 -11.24 9.80
C GLU A 76 6.72 -11.43 8.29
N ASN A 77 6.60 -12.67 7.82
CA ASN A 77 6.60 -12.99 6.40
C ASN A 77 5.66 -14.15 6.08
N GLY A 78 4.77 -13.94 5.11
CA GLY A 78 3.86 -14.95 4.60
C GLY A 78 2.42 -14.49 4.64
N TYR A 79 1.51 -15.46 4.60
CA TYR A 79 0.08 -15.19 4.67
C TYR A 79 -0.67 -16.28 5.44
N SER A 80 -1.89 -15.97 5.86
CA SER A 80 -2.82 -16.87 6.53
C SER A 80 -4.24 -16.65 6.02
N LEU A 81 -5.06 -17.70 6.12
CA LEU A 81 -6.47 -17.71 5.73
C LEU A 81 -7.31 -18.09 6.96
N PHE A 82 -8.41 -17.38 7.15
CA PHE A 82 -9.32 -17.54 8.28
C PHE A 82 -10.62 -18.22 7.83
N GLY A 83 -11.34 -18.83 8.78
CA GLY A 83 -12.58 -19.55 8.50
C GLY A 83 -13.72 -18.67 7.99
N ASP A 84 -13.67 -17.36 8.23
CA ASP A 84 -14.64 -16.37 7.73
C ASP A 84 -14.30 -15.84 6.32
N GLY A 85 -13.26 -16.38 5.68
CA GLY A 85 -12.76 -15.92 4.38
C GLY A 85 -11.86 -14.68 4.47
N SER A 86 -11.55 -14.19 5.67
CA SER A 86 -10.53 -13.16 5.81
C SER A 86 -9.13 -13.73 5.66
N MET A 87 -8.18 -12.87 5.32
CA MET A 87 -6.78 -13.20 5.14
C MET A 87 -5.90 -12.17 5.85
N HIS A 88 -4.74 -12.64 6.28
CA HIS A 88 -3.68 -11.81 6.81
C HIS A 88 -2.41 -11.99 5.98
N ILE A 89 -1.75 -10.89 5.66
CA ILE A 89 -0.49 -10.87 4.92
C ILE A 89 0.55 -10.11 5.74
N ALA A 90 1.76 -10.65 5.83
CA ALA A 90 2.90 -10.02 6.45
C ALA A 90 4.10 -10.05 5.51
N THR A 91 4.81 -8.92 5.37
CA THR A 91 6.08 -8.85 4.65
C THR A 91 7.06 -7.93 5.37
N LEU A 92 8.31 -8.38 5.50
CA LEU A 92 9.43 -7.58 5.95
C LEU A 92 10.28 -7.16 4.74
N THR A 93 10.47 -5.86 4.56
CA THR A 93 11.34 -5.29 3.53
C THR A 93 12.50 -4.55 4.16
N ARG A 94 13.72 -4.87 3.75
CA ARG A 94 14.93 -4.14 4.16
C ARG A 94 15.12 -2.94 3.23
N MET A 95 15.32 -1.76 3.80
CA MET A 95 15.40 -0.50 3.05
C MET A 95 16.73 0.22 3.34
N PRO A 96 17.84 -0.21 2.73
CA PRO A 96 19.15 0.39 2.97
C PRO A 96 19.16 1.87 2.58
N ARG A 97 19.78 2.71 3.42
CA ARG A 97 19.88 4.17 3.28
C ARG A 97 18.56 4.94 3.30
N VAL A 98 17.41 4.26 3.42
CA VAL A 98 16.10 4.90 3.51
C VAL A 98 15.87 5.42 4.94
N SER A 99 15.25 6.59 5.06
CA SER A 99 14.69 7.09 6.31
C SER A 99 13.16 7.02 6.31
N PRO A 100 12.49 7.02 7.48
CA PRO A 100 11.03 7.11 7.58
C PRO A 100 10.45 8.29 6.79
N ALA A 101 11.07 9.48 6.88
CA ALA A 101 10.64 10.67 6.15
C ALA A 101 10.67 10.52 4.61
N MET A 102 11.61 9.73 4.06
CA MET A 102 11.62 9.43 2.62
C MET A 102 10.39 8.63 2.21
N VAL A 103 9.92 7.72 3.07
CA VAL A 103 8.71 6.93 2.81
C VAL A 103 7.47 7.83 2.88
N ASP A 104 7.36 8.70 3.89
CA ASP A 104 6.25 9.66 3.99
C ASP A 104 6.21 10.57 2.76
N TRP A 105 7.36 11.06 2.28
CA TRP A 105 7.45 11.83 1.03
C TRP A 105 6.95 11.04 -0.17
N TRP A 106 7.38 9.78 -0.30
CA TRP A 106 7.02 8.92 -1.42
C TRP A 106 5.49 8.78 -1.53
N PHE A 107 4.82 8.45 -0.42
CA PHE A 107 3.37 8.19 -0.37
C PHE A 107 2.50 9.41 -0.73
N TRP A 108 3.03 10.62 -0.58
CA TRP A 108 2.43 11.82 -1.16
C TRP A 108 2.82 11.98 -2.65
N TRP A 109 4.12 11.97 -2.94
CA TRP A 109 4.67 12.39 -4.23
C TRP A 109 4.31 11.45 -5.40
N HIS A 110 4.24 10.14 -5.16
CA HIS A 110 3.92 9.17 -6.20
C HIS A 110 2.45 9.29 -6.66
N ALA A 111 1.56 9.71 -5.76
CA ALA A 111 0.11 9.72 -6.00
C ALA A 111 -0.31 10.84 -6.96
N THR A 112 0.53 11.87 -7.14
CA THR A 112 0.21 13.06 -7.93
C THR A 112 0.36 12.85 -9.45
N GLU A 113 0.95 11.74 -9.89
CA GLU A 113 1.21 11.49 -11.32
C GLU A 113 1.39 10.00 -11.63
N THR A 114 0.63 9.48 -12.59
CA THR A 114 0.65 8.06 -12.97
C THR A 114 2.05 7.53 -13.30
N GLN A 115 2.89 8.31 -13.98
CA GLN A 115 4.25 7.87 -14.31
C GLN A 115 5.15 7.71 -13.07
N ARG A 116 4.90 8.45 -11.99
CA ARG A 116 5.63 8.28 -10.71
C ARG A 116 5.20 7.01 -10.01
N TYR A 117 3.89 6.76 -9.92
CA TYR A 117 3.35 5.52 -9.38
C TYR A 117 3.90 4.27 -10.10
N LYS A 118 4.05 4.37 -11.42
CA LYS A 118 4.64 3.29 -12.24
C LYS A 118 6.10 2.99 -11.89
N LEU A 119 6.90 3.96 -11.45
CA LEU A 119 8.29 3.71 -11.02
C LEU A 119 8.35 2.67 -9.89
N TRP A 120 7.33 2.66 -9.02
CA TRP A 120 7.26 1.78 -7.85
C TRP A 120 7.22 0.30 -8.22
N TYR A 121 6.32 -0.05 -9.14
CA TYR A 121 6.11 -1.42 -9.57
C TYR A 121 5.85 -1.46 -11.08
N PRO A 122 6.91 -1.45 -11.89
CA PRO A 122 6.83 -1.39 -13.36
C PRO A 122 5.99 -2.49 -14.01
N ARG A 123 5.79 -3.61 -13.30
CA ARG A 123 5.08 -4.80 -13.78
C ARG A 123 3.62 -4.89 -13.31
N ALA A 124 3.15 -3.97 -12.48
CA ALA A 124 1.81 -4.06 -11.88
C ALA A 124 1.05 -2.74 -11.85
N HIS A 125 1.71 -1.60 -11.69
CA HIS A 125 1.03 -0.30 -11.55
C HIS A 125 0.66 0.27 -12.91
N LEU A 126 -0.61 0.63 -13.10
CA LEU A 126 -1.10 1.15 -14.39
C LEU A 126 -1.55 2.61 -14.31
N TYR A 127 -2.11 3.02 -13.17
CA TYR A 127 -2.73 4.34 -13.01
C TYR A 127 -2.81 4.75 -11.54
N THR A 128 -2.68 6.05 -11.28
CA THR A 128 -3.10 6.69 -10.02
C THR A 128 -3.83 7.99 -10.31
N GLU A 129 -4.81 8.31 -9.47
CA GLU A 129 -5.43 9.63 -9.33
C GLU A 129 -5.66 9.93 -7.85
N TRP A 130 -5.44 11.17 -7.46
CA TRP A 130 -5.58 11.61 -6.07
C TRP A 130 -6.91 12.33 -5.86
N SER A 131 -7.65 11.98 -4.80
CA SER A 131 -8.98 12.55 -4.55
C SER A 131 -8.98 13.99 -4.03
N ARG A 132 -7.85 14.49 -3.52
CA ARG A 132 -7.75 15.85 -2.98
C ARG A 132 -7.18 16.82 -4.01
N GLY A 133 -7.57 18.09 -3.85
CA GLY A 133 -6.95 19.22 -4.54
C GLY A 133 -5.54 19.53 -4.02
N THR A 134 -5.08 20.76 -4.25
CA THR A 134 -3.76 21.23 -3.81
C THR A 134 -3.56 21.02 -2.31
N VAL A 135 -2.43 20.39 -1.97
CA VAL A 135 -1.99 20.15 -0.60
C VAL A 135 -1.03 21.27 -0.19
N ASP A 136 -1.06 21.67 1.08
CA ASP A 136 -0.07 22.59 1.64
C ASP A 136 1.33 21.94 1.60
N GLN A 137 2.20 22.49 0.75
CA GLN A 137 3.57 21.98 0.58
C GLN A 137 4.52 22.42 1.70
N SER A 138 4.07 23.22 2.67
CA SER A 138 4.84 23.52 3.87
C SER A 138 4.59 22.50 5.00
N ALA A 139 3.52 21.71 4.92
CA ALA A 139 3.21 20.69 5.90
C ALA A 139 4.23 19.54 5.89
N PRO A 140 4.45 18.84 7.02
CA PRO A 140 5.18 17.58 7.06
C PRO A 140 4.67 16.59 6.01
N TYR A 141 5.54 15.78 5.40
CA TYR A 141 5.15 14.88 4.30
C TYR A 141 4.01 13.94 4.67
N ARG A 142 3.99 13.44 5.91
CA ARG A 142 2.92 12.60 6.44
C ARG A 142 1.53 13.24 6.31
N ASP A 143 1.45 14.51 6.67
CA ASP A 143 0.20 15.28 6.66
C ASP A 143 -0.29 15.57 5.24
N ARG A 144 0.60 15.45 4.24
CA ARG A 144 0.26 15.72 2.85
C ARG A 144 -0.60 14.63 2.21
N TYR A 145 -0.58 13.41 2.73
CA TYR A 145 -1.38 12.30 2.20
C TYR A 145 -2.49 11.82 3.16
N ILE A 146 -2.35 12.00 4.48
CA ILE A 146 -3.37 11.56 5.45
C ILE A 146 -4.72 12.21 5.17
N GLY A 147 -5.77 11.39 5.13
CA GLY A 147 -7.15 11.79 4.83
C GLY A 147 -7.46 11.91 3.35
N GLY A 148 -6.50 11.67 2.45
CA GLY A 148 -6.74 11.56 1.02
C GLY A 148 -6.97 10.12 0.55
N THR A 149 -7.48 9.99 -0.68
CA THR A 149 -7.70 8.71 -1.35
C THR A 149 -6.83 8.64 -2.60
N SER A 150 -5.99 7.61 -2.70
CA SER A 150 -5.35 7.25 -3.97
C SER A 150 -6.25 6.23 -4.67
N PHE A 151 -6.77 6.61 -5.84
CA PHE A 151 -7.45 5.70 -6.74
C PHE A 151 -6.41 5.07 -7.66
N VAL A 152 -6.24 3.76 -7.58
CA VAL A 152 -5.22 3.04 -8.34
C VAL A 152 -5.84 1.92 -9.16
N ASP A 153 -5.30 1.75 -10.37
CA ASP A 153 -5.54 0.52 -11.14
C ASP A 153 -4.22 -0.25 -11.20
N GLU A 154 -4.25 -1.48 -10.71
CA GLU A 154 -3.04 -2.29 -10.59
C GLU A 154 -3.29 -3.80 -10.61
N TYR A 155 -2.27 -4.55 -11.01
CA TYR A 155 -2.30 -6.00 -10.97
C TYR A 155 -1.80 -6.54 -9.63
N VAL A 156 -2.63 -7.35 -8.97
CA VAL A 156 -2.21 -8.27 -7.92
C VAL A 156 -2.22 -9.68 -8.51
N GLY A 157 -1.03 -10.23 -8.77
CA GLY A 157 -0.90 -11.42 -9.60
C GLY A 157 -1.40 -11.15 -11.02
N SER A 158 -2.39 -11.92 -11.48
CA SER A 158 -3.03 -11.71 -12.80
C SER A 158 -4.37 -10.95 -12.71
N SER A 159 -4.79 -10.54 -11.52
CA SER A 159 -6.07 -9.86 -11.30
C SER A 159 -5.88 -8.35 -11.30
N LEU A 160 -6.59 -7.66 -12.18
CA LEU A 160 -6.64 -6.20 -12.19
C LEU A 160 -7.60 -5.71 -11.10
N GLY A 161 -7.08 -4.98 -10.13
CA GLY A 161 -7.85 -4.26 -9.12
C GLY A 161 -8.07 -2.81 -9.54
N GLU A 162 -9.29 -2.31 -9.35
CA GLU A 162 -9.62 -0.88 -9.41
C GLU A 162 -9.92 -0.43 -7.97
N LEU A 163 -8.91 0.11 -7.30
CA LEU A 163 -8.88 0.29 -5.85
C LEU A 163 -9.02 1.75 -5.42
N ALA A 164 -9.55 1.95 -4.23
CA ALA A 164 -9.59 3.21 -3.52
C ALA A 164 -8.86 3.05 -2.17
N ILE A 165 -7.62 3.52 -2.10
CA ILE A 165 -6.77 3.43 -0.91
C ILE A 165 -6.90 4.73 -0.12
N ARG A 166 -7.58 4.68 1.03
CA ARG A 166 -7.85 5.85 1.86
C ARG A 166 -6.88 5.89 3.03
N PHE A 167 -5.96 6.84 3.02
CA PHE A 167 -4.98 7.01 4.06
C PHE A 167 -5.63 7.60 5.30
N VAL A 168 -5.36 6.99 6.46
CA VAL A 168 -5.92 7.37 7.75
C VAL A 168 -4.78 7.66 8.73
N PRO A 169 -5.02 8.46 9.79
CA PRO A 169 -3.99 8.71 10.77
C PRO A 169 -3.54 7.41 11.49
N PRO A 170 -2.27 7.32 11.93
CA PRO A 170 -1.75 6.11 12.60
C PRO A 170 -2.52 5.69 13.86
N ASP A 171 -3.08 6.65 14.61
CA ASP A 171 -3.88 6.40 15.80
C ASP A 171 -5.11 5.51 15.55
N THR A 172 -5.61 5.47 14.31
CA THR A 172 -6.73 4.61 13.90
C THR A 172 -6.40 3.12 13.94
N LEU A 173 -5.10 2.77 13.99
CA LEU A 173 -4.58 1.42 14.23
C LEU A 173 -3.78 1.34 15.55
N GLY A 174 -4.00 2.28 16.46
CA GLY A 174 -3.46 2.27 17.82
C GLY A 174 -2.04 2.81 17.97
N PHE A 175 -1.40 3.32 16.92
CA PHE A 175 -0.07 3.93 17.02
C PHE A 175 -0.15 5.28 17.75
N SER A 176 0.76 5.50 18.69
CA SER A 176 0.94 6.79 19.38
C SER A 176 1.93 7.68 18.63
N ASP A 177 1.90 8.99 18.88
CA ASP A 177 2.86 9.93 18.28
C ASP A 177 4.32 9.52 18.53
N ASP A 178 4.64 9.06 19.75
CA ASP A 178 5.98 8.57 20.13
C ASP A 178 6.42 7.36 19.27
N SER A 179 5.47 6.50 18.89
CA SER A 179 5.76 5.31 18.06
C SER A 179 5.98 5.63 16.58
N VAL A 180 5.69 6.86 16.15
CA VAL A 180 5.83 7.31 14.76
C VAL A 180 6.61 8.63 14.67
N ASP A 181 7.57 8.84 15.58
CA ASP A 181 8.50 9.97 15.52
C ASP A 181 9.16 10.02 14.13
N PRO A 182 9.01 11.10 13.34
CA PRO A 182 9.49 11.16 11.95
C PRO A 182 11.00 10.94 11.78
N ASP A 183 11.80 11.16 12.83
CA ASP A 183 13.23 10.88 12.81
C ASP A 183 13.52 9.38 12.99
N GLU A 184 12.65 8.62 13.66
CA GLU A 184 12.89 7.21 14.02
C GLU A 184 11.95 6.21 13.33
N ALA A 185 10.68 6.57 13.09
CA ALA A 185 9.66 5.72 12.50
C ALA A 185 8.51 6.47 11.79
N THR A 186 7.75 5.74 10.98
CA THR A 186 6.45 6.18 10.46
C THR A 186 5.52 4.98 10.28
N ALA A 187 4.22 5.22 10.25
CA ALA A 187 3.20 4.21 9.95
C ALA A 187 2.28 4.73 8.84
N ILE A 188 2.30 4.06 7.69
CA ILE A 188 1.40 4.38 6.59
C ILE A 188 0.19 3.49 6.76
N CYS A 189 -0.90 4.04 7.27
CA CYS A 189 -2.14 3.32 7.54
C CYS A 189 -3.20 3.66 6.50
N ALA A 190 -3.89 2.65 5.97
CA ALA A 190 -4.98 2.89 5.02
C ALA A 190 -6.12 1.87 5.10
N ARG A 191 -7.32 2.31 4.69
CA ARG A 191 -8.45 1.45 4.34
C ARG A 191 -8.40 1.12 2.85
N ILE A 192 -8.57 -0.14 2.51
CA ILE A 192 -8.54 -0.65 1.14
C ILE A 192 -9.98 -0.85 0.67
N GLY A 193 -10.36 -0.17 -0.41
CA GLY A 193 -11.70 -0.28 -1.00
C GLY A 193 -11.65 -0.46 -2.52
N LEU A 194 -12.83 -0.60 -3.12
CA LEU A 194 -13.02 -0.61 -4.58
C LEU A 194 -13.34 0.81 -5.08
N SER A 195 -12.80 1.24 -6.21
CA SER A 195 -13.05 2.60 -6.72
C SER A 195 -14.42 2.75 -7.40
N ARG A 196 -15.00 1.66 -7.91
CA ARG A 196 -16.26 1.67 -8.66
C ARG A 196 -17.51 1.54 -7.80
N VAL A 197 -17.37 0.90 -6.64
CA VAL A 197 -18.47 0.59 -5.72
C VAL A 197 -18.09 0.97 -4.29
N PRO A 198 -19.06 1.35 -3.44
CA PRO A 198 -18.78 1.82 -2.09
C PRO A 198 -18.51 0.65 -1.13
N LEU A 199 -17.49 -0.18 -1.41
CA LEU A 199 -17.06 -1.28 -0.54
C LEU A 199 -15.61 -1.06 -0.10
N ASP A 200 -15.39 -1.12 1.21
CA ASP A 200 -14.10 -1.45 1.78
C ASP A 200 -13.98 -2.97 1.92
N TRP A 201 -12.76 -3.47 1.85
CA TRP A 201 -12.49 -4.90 1.98
C TRP A 201 -11.17 -5.21 2.68
N GLY A 202 -10.51 -4.20 3.25
CA GLY A 202 -9.33 -4.43 4.05
C GLY A 202 -8.70 -3.20 4.68
N HIS A 203 -7.62 -3.46 5.40
CA HIS A 203 -6.74 -2.50 6.06
C HIS A 203 -5.31 -2.84 5.71
N LEU A 204 -4.45 -1.82 5.61
CA LEU A 204 -3.01 -1.99 5.57
C LEU A 204 -2.31 -1.09 6.58
N VAL A 205 -1.15 -1.56 7.02
CA VAL A 205 -0.12 -0.72 7.61
C VAL A 205 1.23 -1.08 7.00
N HIS A 206 2.01 -0.05 6.65
CA HIS A 206 3.44 -0.16 6.49
C HIS A 206 4.10 0.55 7.65
N TYR A 207 4.56 -0.21 8.65
CA TYR A 207 5.33 0.35 9.76
C TYR A 207 6.81 0.37 9.38
N VAL A 208 7.41 1.55 9.32
CA VAL A 208 8.80 1.75 8.90
C VAL A 208 9.57 2.28 10.10
N ARG A 209 10.62 1.59 10.51
CA ARG A 209 11.50 2.04 11.59
C ARG A 209 12.96 2.07 11.16
N ARG A 210 13.73 2.96 11.78
CA ARG A 210 15.18 2.98 11.60
C ARG A 210 15.83 1.70 12.09
N VAL A 211 16.85 1.30 11.35
CA VAL A 211 17.81 0.27 11.74
C VAL A 211 19.21 0.72 11.33
N LYS A 212 20.25 0.00 11.76
CA LYS A 212 21.62 0.34 11.36
C LYS A 212 21.74 0.31 9.82
N GLY A 213 22.08 1.46 9.24
CA GLY A 213 22.32 1.62 7.80
C GLY A 213 21.09 1.93 6.93
N GLY A 214 19.92 2.18 7.52
CA GLY A 214 18.71 2.56 6.78
C GLY A 214 17.45 2.37 7.61
N ALA A 215 16.43 1.77 7.00
CA ALA A 215 15.18 1.42 7.64
C ALA A 215 14.77 -0.01 7.29
N GLU A 216 13.77 -0.53 7.98
CA GLU A 216 13.01 -1.70 7.57
C GLU A 216 11.52 -1.38 7.60
N MET A 217 10.78 -1.96 6.66
CA MET A 217 9.33 -1.83 6.55
C MET A 217 8.68 -3.16 6.89
N ARG A 218 7.82 -3.15 7.92
CA ARG A 218 6.98 -4.26 8.35
C ARG A 218 5.56 -3.98 7.87
N SER A 219 5.18 -4.64 6.78
CA SER A 219 3.84 -4.49 6.20
C SER A 219 2.89 -5.51 6.79
N ARG A 220 1.65 -5.09 7.06
CA ARG A 220 0.53 -5.97 7.39
C ARG A 220 -0.68 -5.59 6.56
N PHE A 221 -1.37 -6.61 6.06
CA PHE A 221 -2.67 -6.45 5.41
C PHE A 221 -3.68 -7.36 6.09
N TRP A 222 -4.89 -6.85 6.29
CA TRP A 222 -6.03 -7.59 6.79
C TRP A 222 -7.18 -7.40 5.82
N MET A 223 -7.60 -8.45 5.13
CA MET A 223 -8.43 -8.31 3.93
C MET A 223 -9.48 -9.42 3.84
N GLY A 224 -10.55 -9.20 3.08
CA GLY A 224 -11.61 -10.19 2.87
C GLY A 224 -12.46 -10.48 4.13
N GLY A 225 -13.31 -11.50 4.06
CA GLY A 225 -14.17 -11.93 5.17
C GLY A 225 -14.84 -10.79 5.93
N LYS A 226 -14.62 -10.72 7.25
CA LYS A 226 -15.14 -9.67 8.14
C LYS A 226 -14.73 -8.24 7.79
N TYR A 227 -13.70 -8.03 6.97
CA TYR A 227 -13.25 -6.69 6.57
C TYR A 227 -14.02 -6.13 5.37
N VAL A 228 -14.90 -6.94 4.75
CA VAL A 228 -15.79 -6.48 3.68
C VAL A 228 -16.97 -5.73 4.28
N ALA A 229 -17.02 -4.42 4.04
CA ALA A 229 -18.04 -3.54 4.60
C ALA A 229 -18.45 -2.42 3.61
N PRO A 230 -19.73 -2.04 3.59
CA PRO A 230 -20.17 -0.88 2.83
C PRO A 230 -19.60 0.43 3.40
N ARG A 231 -19.20 1.34 2.51
CA ARG A 231 -18.72 2.68 2.86
C ARG A 231 -19.88 3.63 3.13
N ALA A 232 -19.69 4.51 4.12
CA ALA A 232 -20.58 5.63 4.43
C ALA A 232 -22.07 5.24 4.59
N GLY A 233 -22.36 4.04 5.10
CA GLY A 233 -23.74 3.57 5.31
C GLY A 233 -24.47 3.17 4.02
N ALA A 234 -23.75 2.97 2.91
CA ALA A 234 -24.34 2.41 1.70
C ALA A 234 -25.07 1.08 2.03
N SER A 235 -26.29 0.93 1.52
CA SER A 235 -27.03 -0.33 1.66
C SER A 235 -26.48 -1.36 0.68
N LEU A 236 -26.32 -2.61 1.14
CA LEU A 236 -25.96 -3.74 0.30
C LEU A 236 -27.17 -4.10 -0.55
N THR A 237 -27.22 -3.57 -1.78
CA THR A 237 -28.12 -4.05 -2.82
C THR A 237 -27.65 -5.41 -3.34
N ASP A 238 -28.51 -6.18 -4.03
CA ASP A 238 -28.16 -7.52 -4.54
C ASP A 238 -26.87 -7.54 -5.39
N GLU A 239 -26.66 -6.50 -6.20
CA GLU A 239 -25.44 -6.32 -7.01
C GLU A 239 -24.21 -6.09 -6.13
N LEU A 240 -24.34 -5.22 -5.11
CA LEU A 240 -23.24 -4.90 -4.20
C LEU A 240 -22.89 -6.11 -3.33
N GLU A 241 -23.88 -6.90 -2.93
CA GLU A 241 -23.69 -8.14 -2.18
C GLU A 241 -22.98 -9.20 -3.00
N THR A 242 -23.27 -9.31 -4.31
CA THR A 242 -22.55 -10.22 -5.20
C THR A 242 -21.05 -9.87 -5.27
N VAL A 243 -20.72 -8.58 -5.35
CA VAL A 243 -19.31 -8.12 -5.32
C VAL A 243 -18.69 -8.40 -3.96
N ALA A 244 -19.40 -8.12 -2.87
CA ALA A 244 -18.95 -8.39 -1.50
C ALA A 244 -18.64 -9.88 -1.29
N GLU A 245 -19.49 -10.77 -1.79
CA GLU A 245 -19.29 -12.22 -1.70
C GLU A 245 -18.08 -12.69 -2.51
N GLY A 246 -17.82 -12.08 -3.68
CA GLY A 246 -16.59 -12.30 -4.43
C GLY A 246 -15.34 -11.95 -3.63
N LEU A 247 -15.35 -10.83 -2.91
CA LEU A 247 -14.26 -10.40 -2.03
C LEU A 247 -14.07 -11.30 -0.82
N ARG A 248 -15.16 -11.81 -0.23
CA ARG A 248 -15.11 -12.76 0.90
C ARG A 248 -14.55 -14.12 0.51
N ARG A 249 -14.57 -14.46 -0.78
CA ARG A 249 -14.05 -15.72 -1.34
C ARG A 249 -12.67 -15.60 -1.96
N LEU A 250 -12.00 -14.46 -1.79
CA LEU A 250 -10.59 -14.34 -2.18
C LEU A 250 -9.78 -15.35 -1.35
N GLY A 251 -9.24 -16.37 -2.02
CA GLY A 251 -8.57 -17.49 -1.38
C GLY A 251 -7.04 -17.40 -1.41
N ASP A 252 -6.41 -18.55 -1.18
CA ASP A 252 -4.95 -18.76 -1.16
C ASP A 252 -4.20 -18.04 -2.29
N GLY A 253 -4.68 -18.16 -3.53
CA GLY A 253 -4.02 -17.54 -4.68
C GLY A 253 -3.91 -16.02 -4.59
N HIS A 254 -4.93 -15.34 -4.04
CA HIS A 254 -4.90 -13.90 -3.86
C HIS A 254 -3.98 -13.50 -2.69
N ALA A 255 -4.07 -14.20 -1.56
CA ALA A 255 -3.21 -13.95 -0.40
C ALA A 255 -1.72 -14.12 -0.75
N ARG A 256 -1.38 -15.20 -1.47
CA ARG A 256 -0.04 -15.44 -2.00
C ARG A 256 0.39 -14.35 -2.98
N ALA A 257 -0.51 -13.90 -3.87
CA ALA A 257 -0.22 -12.83 -4.82
C ALA A 257 0.05 -11.50 -4.10
N MET A 258 -0.62 -11.21 -2.99
CA MET A 258 -0.36 -10.02 -2.16
C MET A 258 1.01 -10.05 -1.47
N VAL A 259 1.46 -11.21 -0.97
CA VAL A 259 2.84 -11.37 -0.45
C VAL A 259 3.87 -11.03 -1.53
N VAL A 260 3.68 -11.58 -2.74
CA VAL A 260 4.54 -11.34 -3.90
C VAL A 260 4.53 -9.85 -4.27
N HIS A 261 3.34 -9.27 -4.39
CA HIS A 261 3.13 -7.89 -4.82
C HIS A 261 3.83 -6.92 -3.86
N CYS A 262 3.49 -7.00 -2.56
CA CYS A 262 4.07 -6.11 -1.54
C CYS A 262 5.59 -6.29 -1.41
N SER A 263 6.09 -7.52 -1.47
CA SER A 263 7.54 -7.74 -1.46
C SER A 263 8.22 -7.09 -2.67
N GLN A 264 7.72 -7.34 -3.89
CA GLN A 264 8.39 -6.84 -5.09
C GLN A 264 8.38 -5.31 -5.18
N GLU A 265 7.24 -4.67 -4.94
CA GLU A 265 7.14 -3.21 -5.03
C GLU A 265 8.01 -2.51 -3.99
N MET A 266 8.02 -3.00 -2.74
CA MET A 266 8.74 -2.32 -1.65
C MET A 266 10.25 -2.53 -1.78
N ASN A 267 10.69 -3.72 -2.20
CA ASN A 267 12.10 -3.95 -2.48
C ASN A 267 12.58 -3.17 -3.72
N HIS A 268 11.72 -2.98 -4.73
CA HIS A 268 12.06 -2.15 -5.88
C HIS A 268 12.16 -0.68 -5.50
N LEU A 269 11.19 -0.17 -4.73
CA LEU A 269 11.24 1.19 -4.18
C LEU A 269 12.51 1.44 -3.38
N ALA A 270 12.85 0.52 -2.47
CA ALA A 270 14.04 0.62 -1.63
C ALA A 270 15.34 0.76 -2.44
N ALA A 271 15.39 0.28 -3.67
CA ALA A 271 16.57 0.34 -4.51
C ALA A 271 16.88 1.75 -5.06
N PHE A 272 15.87 2.63 -5.18
CA PHE A 272 16.05 3.96 -5.76
C PHE A 272 15.52 5.12 -4.89
N LEU A 273 14.72 4.83 -3.86
CA LEU A 273 14.08 5.84 -3.01
C LEU A 273 15.06 6.88 -2.43
N PRO A 274 16.24 6.51 -1.88
CA PRO A 274 17.19 7.50 -1.38
C PRO A 274 17.67 8.46 -2.48
N ASP A 275 18.00 7.92 -3.66
CA ASP A 275 18.62 8.69 -4.74
C ASP A 275 17.60 9.67 -5.40
N ILE A 276 16.35 9.21 -5.61
CA ILE A 276 15.29 10.05 -6.17
C ILE A 276 14.85 11.12 -5.16
N PHE A 277 14.81 10.80 -3.86
CA PHE A 277 14.50 11.76 -2.81
C PHE A 277 15.57 12.85 -2.73
N ASP A 278 16.85 12.46 -2.73
CA ASP A 278 17.97 13.42 -2.70
C ASP A 278 17.96 14.36 -3.92
N GLU A 279 17.57 13.88 -5.09
CA GLU A 279 17.43 14.74 -6.28
C GLU A 279 16.22 15.67 -6.21
N PHE A 280 15.10 15.19 -5.68
CA PHE A 280 13.94 16.03 -5.40
C PHE A 280 14.32 17.18 -4.45
N GLN A 281 15.01 16.88 -3.34
CA GLN A 281 15.46 17.88 -2.36
C GLN A 281 16.45 18.90 -2.93
N ARG A 282 17.25 18.54 -3.95
CA ARG A 282 18.17 19.48 -4.62
C ARG A 282 17.48 20.39 -5.64
N SER A 283 16.25 20.05 -6.03
CA SER A 283 15.50 20.74 -7.08
C SER A 283 14.42 21.69 -6.51
N GLU A 284 14.11 21.59 -5.22
CA GLU A 284 13.34 22.58 -4.44
C GLU A 284 14.26 23.67 -3.85
#